data_AF-A0A3S3H4C0-F1
#
_entry.id   AF-A0A3S3H4C0-F1
#
_cell.length_a   1.000
_cell.length_b   1.000
_cell.length_c   1.000
_cell.angle_alpha   90.00
_cell.angle_beta   90.00
_cell.angle_gamma   90.00
#
_symmetry.space_group_name_H-M   'P 1'
#
loop_
_entity.id
_entity.type
_entity.pdbx_description
1 polymer ?
#
loop_
_entity_poly.entity_id
_entity_poly.type
_entity_poly.pdbx_seq_one_letter_code
_entity_poly.pdbx_strand_id
1 'polypeptide(L)' 'MAKGAFTPVDVEFLCQILERGSVAKETAAERERRALRIIASYMAGVTDERQLIELSHKPLGR' A
#
# COMPACT_ATOMS: atom_id res chain seq x y z
N MET A 1 3.42 7.31 18.80
CA MET A 1 2.68 6.62 17.73
C MET A 1 1.69 5.68 18.40
N ALA A 2 0.40 6.01 18.43
CA ALA A 2 -0.61 5.08 18.94
C ALA A 2 -0.70 3.92 17.95
N LYS A 3 -0.17 2.75 18.33
CA LYS A 3 -0.29 1.48 17.61
C LYS A 3 -1.77 1.11 17.52
N GLY A 4 -2.49 1.54 16.49
CA GLY A 4 -3.86 1.07 16.27
C GLY A 4 -4.75 1.82 15.29
N ALA A 5 -4.46 3.08 14.97
CA ALA A 5 -5.32 3.86 14.06
C ALA A 5 -4.50 4.59 12.99
N PHE A 6 -4.92 4.47 11.74
CA PHE A 6 -4.44 5.32 10.65
C PHE A 6 -4.97 6.74 10.90
N THR A 7 -4.07 7.72 10.85
CA THR A 7 -4.46 9.13 10.79
C THR A 7 -5.01 9.45 9.40
N PRO A 8 -5.78 10.55 9.23
CA PRO A 8 -6.21 10.99 7.91
C PRO A 8 -5.04 11.18 6.93
N VAL A 9 -3.89 11.65 7.43
CA VAL A 9 -2.66 11.81 6.65
C VAL A 9 -2.11 10.47 6.17
N ASP A 10 -2.16 9.43 7.02
CA ASP A 10 -1.76 8.08 6.63
C ASP A 10 -2.67 7.53 5.53
N VAL A 11 -3.99 7.72 5.66
CA VAL A 11 -4.95 7.26 4.66
C VAL A 11 -4.71 7.96 3.32
N GLU A 12 -4.52 9.28 3.32
CA GLU A 12 -4.23 10.04 2.11
C GLU A 12 -2.93 9.57 1.45
N PHE A 13 -1.87 9.36 2.23
CA PHE A 13 -0.60 8.82 1.74
C PHE A 13 -0.76 7.43 1.09
N LEU A 14 -1.47 6.51 1.75
CA LEU A 14 -1.70 5.16 1.23
C LEU A 14 -2.57 5.18 -0.04
N CYS A 15 -3.56 6.08 -0.11
CA CYS A 15 -4.34 6.31 -1.33
C CYS A 15 -3.47 6.80 -2.50
N GLN A 16 -2.60 7.78 -2.28
CA GLN A 16 -1.69 8.28 -3.31
C GLN A 16 -0.76 7.17 -3.84
N ILE A 17 -0.25 6.31 -2.96
CA ILE A 17 0.58 5.15 -3.36
C ILE A 17 -0.23 4.17 -4.20
N LEU A 18 -1.46 3.87 -3.79
CA LEU A 18 -2.35 2.99 -4.55
C LEU A 18 -2.63 3.55 -5.95
N GLU A 19 -2.79 4.85 -6.10
CA GLU A 19 -3.00 5.47 -7.41
C GLU A 19 -1.72 5.46 -8.26
N ARG A 20 -0.59 5.86 -7.68
CA ARG A 20 0.71 5.91 -8.38
C ARG A 20 1.22 4.55 -8.83
N GLY A 21 0.98 3.51 -8.03
CA GLY A 21 1.35 2.14 -8.35
C GLY A 21 0.34 1.39 -9.23
N SER A 22 -0.68 2.07 -9.77
CA SER A 22 -1.71 1.43 -10.59
C SER A 22 -1.16 0.85 -11.89
N VAL A 23 -1.75 -0.26 -12.32
CA VAL A 23 -1.37 -0.96 -13.54
C VAL A 23 -2.49 -0.83 -14.58
N ALA A 24 -2.12 -0.62 -15.83
CA ALA A 24 -3.08 -0.55 -16.93
C ALA A 24 -3.93 -1.83 -16.98
N LYS A 25 -5.26 -1.67 -17.00
CA LYS A 25 -6.25 -2.76 -16.99
C LYS A 25 -6.28 -3.60 -15.70
N GLU A 26 -5.83 -3.06 -14.56
CA GLU A 26 -6.01 -3.77 -13.26
C GLU A 26 -7.49 -4.01 -12.98
N THR A 27 -7.82 -5.23 -12.58
CA THR A 27 -9.14 -5.58 -12.08
C THR A 27 -9.34 -5.05 -10.65
N ALA A 28 -10.60 -4.92 -10.22
CA ALA A 28 -10.91 -4.51 -8.85
C ALA A 28 -10.27 -5.42 -7.79
N ALA A 29 -10.21 -6.74 -8.06
CA ALA A 29 -9.59 -7.71 -7.16
C ALA A 29 -8.06 -7.56 -7.09
N GLU A 30 -7.40 -7.23 -8.20
CA GLU A 30 -5.96 -6.96 -8.23
C GLU A 30 -5.63 -5.66 -7.50
N ARG A 31 -6.45 -4.62 -7.69
CA ARG A 31 -6.37 -3.36 -6.95
C ARG A 31 -6.50 -3.59 -5.45
N GLU A 32 -7.50 -4.36 -5.03
CA GLU A 32 -7.74 -4.66 -3.61
C GLU A 32 -6.56 -5.43 -3.00
N ARG A 33 -6.05 -6.46 -3.68
CA ARG A 33 -4.84 -7.18 -3.25
C ARG A 33 -3.67 -6.23 -3.08
N ARG A 34 -3.45 -5.31 -4.02
CA ARG A 34 -2.36 -4.34 -3.96
C ARG A 34 -2.52 -3.37 -2.78
N ALA A 35 -3.73 -2.89 -2.55
CA ALA A 35 -4.04 -2.06 -1.38
C ALA A 35 -3.70 -2.78 -0.07
N LEU A 36 -4.09 -4.05 0.08
CA LEU A 36 -3.74 -4.86 1.25
C LEU A 36 -2.21 -5.00 1.43
N ARG A 37 -1.45 -5.15 0.34
CA ARG A 37 0.02 -5.20 0.42
C ARG A 37 0.62 -3.89 0.90
N ILE A 38 0.16 -2.76 0.35
CA ILE A 38 0.61 -1.42 0.76
C ILE A 38 0.36 -1.21 2.26
N ILE A 39 -0.85 -1.55 2.73
CA ILE A 39 -1.23 -1.43 4.14
C ILE A 39 -0.35 -2.34 5.02
N ALA A 40 -0.15 -3.60 4.63
CA ALA A 40 0.70 -4.54 5.37
C ALA A 40 2.16 -4.07 5.45
N SER A 41 2.73 -3.59 4.35
CA SER A 41 4.09 -3.04 4.32
C SER A 41 4.21 -1.77 5.18
N TYR A 42 3.20 -0.90 5.16
CA TYR A 42 3.17 0.29 6.01
C TYR A 42 3.11 -0.07 7.50
N MET A 43 2.25 -1.02 7.87
CA MET A 43 2.16 -1.53 9.25
C MET A 43 3.46 -2.23 9.71
N ALA A 44 4.24 -2.78 8.79
CA ALA A 44 5.58 -3.32 9.05
C ALA A 44 6.65 -2.22 9.24
N GLY A 45 6.27 -0.94 9.12
CA GLY A 45 7.15 0.22 9.33
C GLY A 45 7.78 0.78 8.05
N VAL A 46 7.38 0.31 6.87
CA VAL A 46 7.85 0.89 5.61
C VAL A 46 7.08 2.18 5.32
N THR A 47 7.76 3.32 5.34
CA THR A 47 7.14 4.63 5.09
C THR A 47 7.64 5.29 3.80
N ASP A 48 8.59 4.67 3.10
CA ASP A 48 9.10 5.18 1.82
C ASP A 48 8.14 4.84 0.68
N GLU A 49 7.75 5.85 -0.07
CA GLU A 49 6.77 5.74 -1.16
C GLU A 49 7.23 4.74 -2.23
N ARG A 50 8.50 4.81 -2.66
CA ARG A 50 9.03 3.98 -3.75
C ARG A 50 9.09 2.52 -3.32
N GLN A 51 9.53 2.27 -2.09
CA GLN A 51 9.56 0.92 -1.51
C GLN A 51 8.15 0.35 -1.36
N LEU A 52 7.17 1.14 -0.94
CA LEU A 52 5.78 0.69 -0.82
C LEU A 52 5.19 0.31 -2.18
N ILE A 53 5.44 1.10 -3.23
CA ILE A 53 5.01 0.77 -4.59
C ILE A 53 5.65 -0.54 -5.05
N GLU A 54 6.97 -0.68 -4.89
CA GLU A 54 7.70 -1.88 -5.30
C GLU A 54 7.23 -3.14 -4.56
N LEU A 55 7.04 -3.06 -3.24
CA LEU A 55 6.56 -4.16 -2.41
C LEU A 55 5.10 -4.52 -2.72
N SER A 56 4.27 -3.55 -3.12
CA SER A 56 2.88 -3.81 -3.46
C SER A 56 2.68 -4.68 -4.71
N HIS A 57 3.68 -4.70 -5.59
CA HIS A 57 3.71 -5.51 -6.80
C HIS A 57 4.30 -6.91 -6.56
N LYS A 58 5.06 -7.08 -5.47
CA LYS A 58 5.61 -8.38 -5.07
C LYS A 58 4.56 -9.20 -4.30
N PRO A 59 4.61 -10.54 -4.37
CA PRO A 59 3.80 -11.37 -3.49
C PRO A 59 4.13 -11.10 -2.02
N LEU A 60 3.12 -11.15 -1.15
CA LEU A 60 3.30 -11.08 0.30
C LEU A 60 3.98 -12.39 0.75
N GLY A 61 5.30 -12.36 0.84
CA GLY A 61 6.11 -13.44 1.40
C GLY A 61 6.62 -14.46 0.39
N ARG A 62 7.82 -14.93 0.70
CA ARG A 62 8.12 -16.37 0.74
C ARG A 62 8.22 -16.76 2.21
#